data_AF-A0A7C4RDX0-F1
#
_entry.id   AF-A0A7C4RDX0-F1
#
_cell.length_a   1.000
_cell.length_b   1.000
_cell.length_c   1.000
_cell.angle_alpha   90.00
_cell.angle_beta   90.00
_cell.angle_gamma   90.00
#
_symmetry.space_group_name_H-M   'P 1'
#
loop_
_entity.id
_entity.type
_entity.pdbx_description
1 polymer ?
#
loop_
_entity_poly.entity_id
_entity_poly.type
_entity_poly.pdbx_seq_one_letter_code
_entity_poly.pdbx_strand_id
1 'polypeptide(L)'
;MTKIISHRTVVRDGWHNAFTDLCFWRGAYWLTYRCGLAHISRDGEIIVMRSELKRWRKAARLKTIGNDRDPKLCAVEDQLYVYFDTWLPKPERWPDNYYGPLISHVAFTGDGFNWSDPIQAHGQNCWL
;
A
#
# COMPACT_ATOMS: atom_id res chain seq x y z
N MET A 1 -24.17 -25.24 5.16
CA MET A 1 -24.24 -23.96 4.44
C MET A 1 -23.36 -22.95 5.14
N THR A 2 -22.46 -22.28 4.42
CA THR A 2 -21.65 -21.20 4.98
C THR A 2 -22.50 -19.93 5.11
N LYS A 3 -22.35 -19.20 6.21
CA LYS A 3 -23.07 -17.94 6.47
C LYS A 3 -22.10 -16.88 6.97
N ILE A 4 -22.26 -15.64 6.48
CA ILE A 4 -21.58 -14.48 7.04
C ILE A 4 -22.18 -14.18 8.40
N ILE A 5 -21.37 -14.27 9.45
CA ILE A 5 -21.78 -13.99 10.83
C ILE A 5 -21.65 -12.51 11.22
N SER A 6 -20.79 -11.77 10.52
CA SER A 6 -20.56 -10.34 10.79
C SER A 6 -19.90 -9.66 9.59
N HIS A 7 -20.16 -8.36 9.46
CA HIS A 7 -19.51 -7.45 8.53
C HIS A 7 -19.02 -6.24 9.33
N ARG A 8 -17.87 -5.67 8.96
CA ARG A 8 -17.41 -4.41 9.55
C ARG A 8 -16.71 -3.58 8.48
N THR A 9 -17.11 -2.32 8.40
CA THR A 9 -16.39 -1.33 7.58
C THR A 9 -15.17 -0.84 8.36
N VAL A 10 -13.99 -0.88 7.73
CA VAL A 10 -12.74 -0.36 8.32
C VAL A 10 -12.53 1.10 7.94
N VAL A 11 -12.72 1.45 6.67
CA VAL A 11 -12.56 2.80 6.13
C VAL A 11 -13.74 3.13 5.21
N ARG A 12 -14.29 4.34 5.37
CA ARG A 12 -15.31 4.94 4.50
C ARG A 12 -15.19 6.45 4.57
N ASP A 13 -14.11 6.96 4.02
CA ASP A 13 -13.68 8.36 4.07
C ASP A 13 -13.98 9.15 2.79
N GLY A 14 -14.68 8.53 1.83
CA GLY A 14 -15.03 9.15 0.55
C GLY A 14 -13.95 9.03 -0.53
N TRP A 15 -12.79 8.44 -0.22
CA TRP A 15 -11.71 8.21 -1.17
C TRP A 15 -11.85 6.87 -1.90
N HIS A 16 -11.15 6.73 -3.03
CA HIS A 16 -11.02 5.45 -3.72
C HIS A 16 -9.96 4.58 -3.04
N ASN A 17 -10.44 3.74 -2.11
CA ASN A 17 -9.64 2.77 -1.39
C ASN A 17 -9.65 1.42 -2.11
N ALA A 18 -8.48 0.90 -2.50
CA ALA A 18 -8.36 -0.29 -3.34
C ALA A 18 -7.09 -1.11 -3.04
N PHE A 19 -6.99 -2.28 -3.69
CA PHE A 19 -5.80 -3.14 -3.71
C PHE A 19 -5.32 -3.56 -2.31
N THR A 20 -6.27 -3.94 -1.47
CA THR A 20 -6.04 -4.25 -0.06
C THR A 20 -5.22 -5.51 0.12
N ASP A 21 -4.44 -5.55 1.19
CA ASP A 21 -3.83 -6.77 1.71
C ASP A 21 -3.86 -6.79 3.25
N LEU A 22 -3.89 -7.97 3.85
CA LEU A 22 -4.04 -8.17 5.30
C LEU A 22 -3.10 -9.28 5.79
N CYS A 23 -2.28 -8.99 6.80
CA CYS A 23 -1.46 -9.99 7.46
C CYS A 23 -1.53 -9.88 8.99
N PHE A 24 -1.01 -10.90 9.68
CA PHE A 24 -0.81 -10.88 11.13
C PHE A 24 0.69 -10.83 11.42
N TRP A 25 1.12 -9.87 12.24
CA TRP A 25 2.52 -9.71 12.62
C TRP A 25 2.63 -9.07 14.01
N ARG A 26 3.52 -9.62 14.85
CA ARG A 26 3.77 -9.19 16.24
C ARG A 26 2.48 -8.98 17.05
N GLY A 27 1.58 -9.97 17.02
CA GLY A 27 0.38 -9.95 17.85
C GLY A 27 -0.72 -9.00 17.37
N ALA A 28 -0.60 -8.40 16.18
CA ALA A 28 -1.58 -7.48 15.62
C ALA A 28 -1.89 -7.79 14.15
N TYR A 29 -3.08 -7.38 13.72
CA TYR A 29 -3.46 -7.39 12.31
C TYR A 29 -3.03 -6.09 11.63
N TRP A 30 -2.48 -6.25 10.45
CA TRP A 30 -1.98 -5.17 9.60
C TRP A 30 -2.76 -5.21 8.29
N LEU A 31 -3.36 -4.08 7.94
CA LEU A 31 -4.11 -3.88 6.69
C LEU A 31 -3.38 -2.80 5.91
N THR A 32 -3.11 -3.05 4.64
CA THR A 32 -2.65 -2.01 3.73
C THR A 32 -3.64 -1.85 2.59
N TYR A 33 -3.69 -0.64 2.02
CA TYR A 33 -4.49 -0.33 0.85
C TYR A 33 -3.97 0.94 0.16
N ARG A 34 -4.28 1.07 -1.11
CA ARG A 34 -4.11 2.30 -1.88
C ARG A 34 -5.26 3.25 -1.60
N CYS A 35 -4.97 4.51 -1.33
CA CYS A 35 -5.93 5.62 -1.22
C CYS A 35 -5.68 6.64 -2.34
N GLY A 36 -6.73 7.23 -2.92
CA GLY A 36 -6.60 8.30 -3.92
C GLY A 36 -7.95 8.74 -4.48
N LEU A 37 -7.97 9.80 -5.29
CA LEU A 37 -9.22 10.44 -5.73
C LEU A 37 -10.15 9.52 -6.55
N ALA A 38 -9.59 8.65 -7.40
CA ALA A 38 -10.37 7.74 -8.23
C ALA A 38 -9.59 6.45 -8.55
N HIS A 39 -10.21 5.52 -9.28
CA HIS A 39 -9.53 4.32 -9.78
C HIS A 39 -8.35 4.67 -10.70
N ILE A 40 -8.61 5.55 -11.68
CA ILE A 40 -7.64 6.12 -12.61
C ILE A 40 -7.33 7.55 -12.15
N SER A 41 -6.46 7.68 -11.14
CA SER A 41 -5.93 8.96 -10.68
C SER A 41 -4.44 8.84 -10.40
N ARG A 42 -3.72 9.98 -10.36
CA ARG A 42 -2.25 10.06 -10.26
C ARG A 42 -1.74 10.38 -8.85
N ASP A 43 -2.65 10.47 -7.89
CA ASP A 43 -2.41 10.90 -6.52
C ASP A 43 -2.32 9.72 -5.53
N GLY A 44 -2.36 8.47 -6.01
CA GLY A 44 -2.40 7.27 -5.18
C GLY A 44 -1.30 7.22 -4.13
N GLU A 45 -1.67 6.93 -2.89
CA GLU A 45 -0.78 6.74 -1.74
C GLU A 45 -1.09 5.44 -1.03
N ILE A 46 -0.13 4.90 -0.28
CA ILE A 46 -0.32 3.67 0.47
C ILE A 46 -0.61 4.01 1.93
N ILE A 47 -1.70 3.46 2.45
CA ILE A 47 -2.06 3.52 3.86
C ILE A 47 -1.76 2.17 4.51
N VAL A 48 -1.19 2.21 5.71
CA VAL A 48 -1.03 1.04 6.57
C VAL A 48 -1.82 1.28 7.85
N MET A 49 -2.62 0.28 8.24
CA MET A 49 -3.46 0.30 9.44
C MET A 49 -3.09 -0.88 10.35
N ARG A 50 -3.19 -0.68 11.66
CA ARG A 50 -2.98 -1.70 12.69
C ARG A 50 -4.24 -1.90 13.53
N SER A 51 -4.54 -3.13 13.95
CA SER A 51 -5.73 -3.44 14.75
C SER A 51 -5.64 -4.78 15.48
N GLU A 52 -6.46 -4.94 16.52
CA GLU A 52 -6.87 -6.22 17.11
C GLU A 52 -8.20 -6.70 16.50
N LEU A 53 -8.42 -6.45 15.20
CA LEU A 53 -9.68 -6.57 14.45
C LEU A 53 -10.85 -5.68 14.90
N LYS A 54 -10.79 -5.09 16.10
CA LYS A 54 -11.89 -4.28 16.64
C LYS A 54 -11.81 -2.81 16.27
N ARG A 55 -10.65 -2.19 16.50
CA ARG A 55 -10.40 -0.76 16.27
C ARG A 55 -9.14 -0.60 15.44
N TRP A 56 -9.30 -0.02 14.27
CA TRP A 56 -8.22 0.21 13.33
C TRP A 56 -7.63 1.60 13.53
N ARG A 57 -6.29 1.70 13.51
CA ARG A 57 -5.56 2.96 13.58
C ARG A 57 -4.59 3.04 12.42
N LYS A 58 -4.43 4.22 11.83
CA LYS A 58 -3.40 4.48 10.83
C LYS A 58 -2.03 4.34 11.49
N ALA A 59 -1.20 3.46 10.97
CA ALA A 59 0.16 3.21 11.41
C ALA A 59 1.19 3.94 10.53
N ALA A 60 0.94 4.00 9.21
CA ALA A 60 1.80 4.72 8.28
C ALA A 60 1.03 5.25 7.07
N ARG A 61 1.61 6.27 6.44
CA ARG A 61 1.29 6.74 5.09
C ARG A 61 2.59 6.68 4.29
N LEU A 62 2.66 5.80 3.30
CA LEU A 62 3.82 5.66 2.44
C LEU A 62 3.49 6.32 1.11
N LYS A 63 4.39 7.20 0.65
CA LYS A 63 4.15 8.03 -0.53
C LYS A 63 5.48 8.28 -1.24
N THR A 64 5.50 8.05 -2.55
CA THR A 64 6.62 8.44 -3.41
C THR A 64 6.29 9.74 -4.17
N ILE A 65 7.15 10.13 -5.11
CA ILE A 65 6.85 11.23 -6.04
C ILE A 65 5.75 10.89 -7.06
N GLY A 66 5.41 9.60 -7.21
CA GLY A 66 4.50 9.11 -8.24
C GLY A 66 3.12 8.74 -7.72
N ASN A 67 2.45 7.90 -8.50
CA ASN A 67 1.16 7.31 -8.16
C ASN A 67 1.40 5.89 -7.61
N ASP A 68 1.25 5.72 -6.31
CA ASP A 68 1.53 4.47 -5.60
C ASP A 68 0.31 3.55 -5.61
N ARG A 69 0.56 2.25 -5.85
CA ARG A 69 -0.43 1.25 -6.24
C ARG A 69 -0.12 -0.11 -5.63
N ASP A 70 -1.16 -0.94 -5.54
CA ASP A 70 -1.06 -2.38 -5.32
C ASP A 70 -0.20 -2.86 -4.12
N PRO A 71 -0.36 -2.29 -2.92
CA PRO A 71 0.47 -2.66 -1.79
C PRO A 71 0.27 -4.12 -1.36
N LYS A 72 1.34 -4.78 -0.93
CA LYS A 72 1.40 -6.15 -0.44
C LYS A 72 2.25 -6.22 0.82
N LEU A 73 1.71 -6.88 1.85
CA LEU A 73 2.38 -7.07 3.13
C LEU A 73 3.21 -8.36 3.09
N CYS A 74 4.44 -8.27 3.56
CA CYS A 74 5.29 -9.44 3.79
C CYS A 74 5.85 -9.37 5.21
N ALA A 75 5.35 -10.22 6.09
CA ALA A 75 5.86 -10.35 7.45
C ALA A 75 6.99 -11.39 7.46
N VAL A 76 8.21 -10.98 7.83
CA VAL A 76 9.39 -11.86 7.88
C VAL A 76 10.08 -11.64 9.21
N GLU A 77 10.09 -12.68 10.05
CA GLU A 77 10.71 -12.67 11.37
C GLU A 77 10.31 -11.43 12.21
N ASP A 78 11.27 -10.54 12.42
CA ASP A 78 11.18 -9.37 13.27
C ASP A 78 10.83 -8.09 12.50
N GLN A 79 10.53 -8.19 11.20
CA GLN A 79 10.21 -7.09 10.30
C GLN A 79 8.89 -7.28 9.53
N LEU A 80 8.27 -6.14 9.21
CA LEU A 80 7.12 -6.06 8.33
C LEU A 80 7.48 -5.19 7.13
N TYR A 81 7.33 -5.75 5.94
CA TYR A 81 7.55 -5.09 4.67
C TYR A 81 6.22 -4.76 3.99
N VAL A 82 6.19 -3.63 3.29
CA VAL A 82 5.12 -3.24 2.38
C VAL A 82 5.76 -3.01 1.01
N TYR A 83 5.52 -3.95 0.10
CA TYR A 83 5.88 -3.82 -1.30
C TYR A 83 4.74 -3.13 -2.04
N PHE A 84 5.05 -2.25 -2.98
CA PHE A 84 4.04 -1.55 -3.78
C PHE A 84 4.67 -0.99 -5.05
N ASP A 85 3.84 -0.75 -6.06
CA ASP A 85 4.32 -0.24 -7.35
C ASP A 85 3.98 1.23 -7.51
N THR A 86 4.85 1.95 -8.21
CA THR A 86 4.72 3.37 -8.45
C THR A 86 4.81 3.66 -9.93
N TRP A 87 3.78 4.30 -10.48
CA TRP A 87 3.89 5.00 -11.74
C TRP A 87 4.55 6.36 -11.51
N LEU A 88 5.80 6.52 -11.96
CA LEU A 88 6.53 7.76 -11.84
C LEU A 88 5.94 8.87 -12.72
N PRO A 89 6.24 10.16 -12.42
CA PRO A 89 5.95 11.26 -13.33
C PRO A 89 6.52 10.96 -14.72
N LYS A 90 5.70 11.24 -15.74
CA LYS A 90 6.04 10.94 -17.13
C LYS A 90 7.19 11.83 -17.61
N PRO A 91 8.31 11.26 -18.08
CA PRO A 91 9.36 12.04 -18.73
C PRO A 91 8.87 12.72 -20.01
N GLU A 92 9.60 13.75 -20.45
CA GLU A 92 9.39 14.31 -21.78
C GLU A 92 9.62 13.23 -22.85
N ARG A 93 8.77 13.19 -23.88
CA ARG A 93 8.84 12.21 -24.99
C ARG A 93 8.69 10.73 -24.58
N TRP A 94 8.15 10.44 -23.40
CA TRP A 94 7.80 9.07 -23.00
C TRP A 94 6.76 8.45 -23.96
N PRO A 95 6.93 7.19 -24.40
CA PRO A 95 6.09 6.56 -25.43
C PRO A 95 4.66 6.27 -24.97
N ASP A 96 4.44 6.09 -23.66
CA ASP A 96 3.10 5.88 -23.11
C ASP A 96 2.38 7.21 -22.84
N ASN A 97 1.12 7.31 -23.25
CA ASN A 97 0.32 8.54 -23.14
C ASN A 97 -0.30 8.75 -21.75
N TYR A 98 -0.38 7.71 -20.92
CA TYR A 98 -1.12 7.70 -19.66
C TYR A 98 -0.20 7.57 -18.44
N TYR A 99 0.82 6.71 -18.51
CA TYR A 99 1.68 6.31 -17.40
C TYR A 99 3.15 6.63 -17.67
N GLY A 100 3.90 6.98 -16.61
CA GLY A 100 5.36 7.06 -16.67
C GLY A 100 6.01 5.68 -16.46
N PRO A 101 7.31 5.63 -16.20
CA PRO A 101 7.99 4.38 -15.81
C PRO A 101 7.35 3.76 -14.56
N LEU A 102 7.27 2.44 -14.53
CA LEU A 102 6.88 1.68 -13.34
C LEU A 102 8.11 1.33 -12.51
N ILE A 103 8.04 1.53 -11.21
CA ILE A 103 9.05 1.11 -10.23
C ILE A 103 8.36 0.41 -9.06
N SER A 104 8.79 -0.81 -8.73
CA SER A 104 8.44 -1.44 -7.45
C SER A 104 9.28 -0.86 -6.33
N HIS A 105 8.60 -0.45 -5.27
CA HIS A 105 9.20 0.04 -4.03
C HIS A 105 8.92 -0.93 -2.88
N VAL A 106 9.73 -0.80 -1.84
CA VAL A 106 9.49 -1.39 -0.54
C VAL A 106 9.68 -0.33 0.54
N ALA A 107 8.83 -0.37 1.55
CA ALA A 107 9.08 0.26 2.84
C ALA A 107 8.93 -0.78 3.94
N PHE A 108 9.60 -0.60 5.07
CA PHE A 108 9.60 -1.60 6.13
C PHE A 108 9.66 -0.99 7.53
N THR A 109 9.29 -1.79 8.52
CA THR A 109 9.37 -1.45 9.94
C THR A 109 9.76 -2.68 10.76
N GLY A 110 10.57 -2.47 11.80
CA GLY A 110 10.89 -3.51 12.80
C GLY A 110 10.01 -3.45 14.05
N ASP A 111 9.38 -2.30 14.32
CA ASP A 111 8.64 -2.04 15.55
C ASP A 111 7.15 -1.68 15.33
N GLY A 112 6.75 -1.43 14.09
CA GLY A 112 5.40 -1.01 13.74
C GLY A 112 5.11 0.48 13.90
N PHE A 113 6.10 1.28 14.30
CA PHE A 113 5.99 2.71 14.57
C PHE A 113 6.91 3.53 13.66
N ASN A 114 8.16 3.10 13.52
CA ASN A 114 9.16 3.73 12.68
C ASN A 114 9.23 2.99 11.35
N TRP A 115 8.89 3.69 10.27
CA TRP A 115 8.89 3.16 8.92
C TRP A 115 10.03 3.77 8.12
N SER A 116 10.67 2.96 7.27
CA SER A 116 11.62 3.48 6.29
C SER A 116 10.90 4.37 5.27
N ASP A 117 11.66 5.25 4.63
CA ASP A 117 11.21 5.82 3.36
C ASP A 117 11.06 4.70 2.32
N PRO A 118 10.16 4.87 1.32
CA PRO A 118 10.12 3.98 0.17
C PRO A 118 11.45 3.94 -0.57
N ILE A 119 11.99 2.74 -0.78
CA ILE A 119 13.18 2.52 -1.59
C ILE A 119 12.85 1.61 -2.77
N GLN A 120 13.54 1.79 -3.89
CA GLN A 120 13.36 0.96 -5.07
C GLN A 120 13.80 -0.48 -4.78
N ALA A 121 12.90 -1.44 -5.02
CA ALA A 121 13.12 -2.86 -4.77
C ALA A 121 13.60 -3.61 -6.03
N HIS A 122 13.07 -3.23 -7.21
CA HIS A 122 13.37 -3.88 -8.48
C HIS A 122 13.71 -2.89 -9.59
N GLY A 123 14.19 -3.40 -10.72
CA GLY A 123 14.39 -2.61 -11.94
C GLY A 123 13.09 -2.03 -12.49
N GLN A 124 13.23 -1.14 -13.48
CA GLN A 124 12.09 -0.55 -14.18
C GLN A 124 11.22 -1.60 -14.87
N ASN A 125 9.90 -1.38 -14.85
CA ASN A 125 8.90 -2.20 -15.53
C ASN A 125 8.85 -3.66 -15.06
N CYS A 126 9.33 -3.93 -13.85
CA CYS A 126 8.94 -5.11 -13.10
C CYS A 126 7.70 -4.75 -12.29
N TRP A 127 6.60 -5.48 -12.51
CA TRP A 127 5.47 -5.47 -11.59
C TRP A 127 5.71 -6.61 -10.60
N LEU A 128 5.48 -6.35 -9.31
CA LEU A 128 5.52 -7.37 -8.26
C LEU A 128 4.71 -8.62 -8.59
#